data_AF-A0A3D5MYF5-F1
#
_entry.id   AF-A0A3D5MYF5-F1
#
_cell.length_a   1.000
_cell.length_b   1.000
_cell.length_c   1.000
_cell.angle_alpha   90.00
_cell.angle_beta   90.00
_cell.angle_gamma   90.00
#
_symmetry.space_group_name_H-M   'P 1'
#
loop_
_entity.id
_entity.type
_entity.pdbx_description
1 polymer ?
#
loop_
_entity_poly.entity_id
_entity_poly.type
_entity_poly.pdbx_seq_one_letter_code
_entity_poly.pdbx_strand_id
1 'polypeptide(L)'
;MMSSINGCFSSKQKPYTLKANMLKFVNEKYNMEFIPTYFAMDKGSAHLIVYPKGGDREKDSFKVIRQKNRDTGEYEIKDTYTAIMMAPKYKAKLEELLKPYFENYLVEVRADMCVLPNDFVVDDDFQEVLDKKVKYVPHVDIRVTRSSDTVDDFNRKVDEFYNSVSENHVSGHILVVYLKNKEVNREIMANDEEYDGRKYLTIEN
;
A
#
# COMPACT_ATOMS: atom_id res chain seq x y z
N MET A 1 17.31 -36.49 27.45
CA MET A 1 17.35 -36.82 26.01
C MET A 1 16.10 -36.27 25.37
N MET A 2 16.30 -35.51 24.30
CA MET A 2 15.25 -34.91 23.48
C MET A 2 14.39 -36.00 22.84
N SER A 3 13.09 -35.73 22.69
CA SER A 3 12.39 -36.13 21.49
C SER A 3 11.52 -34.96 21.05
N SER A 4 12.05 -34.24 20.07
CA SER A 4 11.37 -33.18 19.33
C SER A 4 10.25 -33.82 18.53
N ILE A 5 8.99 -33.50 18.87
CA ILE A 5 7.84 -33.85 18.05
C ILE A 5 7.87 -32.88 16.85
N ASN A 6 8.56 -33.29 15.81
CA ASN A 6 8.47 -32.67 14.49
C ASN A 6 7.05 -32.87 13.96
N GLY A 7 6.19 -31.89 14.20
CA GLY A 7 4.89 -31.75 13.53
C GLY A 7 5.09 -31.50 12.04
N CYS A 8 5.21 -32.58 11.29
CA CYS A 8 5.15 -32.61 9.83
C CYS A 8 3.72 -32.24 9.41
N PHE A 9 3.52 -31.05 8.84
CA PHE A 9 2.22 -30.65 8.31
C PHE A 9 2.24 -30.67 6.78
N SER A 10 1.36 -31.51 6.23
CA SER A 10 1.12 -31.69 4.80
C SER A 10 0.28 -30.54 4.24
N SER A 11 0.90 -29.59 3.56
CA SER A 11 0.23 -29.06 2.37
C SER A 11 0.45 -30.13 1.28
N LYS A 12 -0.62 -30.74 0.76
CA LYS A 12 -0.50 -31.81 -0.26
C LYS A 12 0.05 -31.32 -1.61
N GLN A 13 0.36 -30.03 -1.73
CA GLN A 13 0.74 -29.39 -2.99
C GLN A 13 2.26 -29.20 -3.02
N LYS A 14 2.92 -29.76 -4.05
CA LYS A 14 4.37 -29.62 -4.22
C LYS A 14 4.72 -28.13 -4.44
N PRO A 15 5.85 -27.63 -3.89
CA PRO A 15 6.26 -26.22 -4.01
C PRO A 15 6.22 -25.68 -5.44
N TYR A 16 6.70 -26.47 -6.41
CA TYR A 16 6.70 -26.11 -7.83
C TYR A 16 5.28 -25.92 -8.38
N THR A 17 4.36 -26.83 -8.05
CA THR A 17 2.95 -26.74 -8.46
C THR A 17 2.28 -25.52 -7.86
N LEU A 18 2.57 -25.21 -6.59
CA LEU A 18 2.02 -24.04 -5.93
C LEU A 18 2.53 -22.73 -6.57
N LYS A 19 3.84 -22.61 -6.79
CA LYS A 19 4.43 -21.47 -7.51
C LYS A 19 3.76 -21.27 -8.88
N ALA A 20 3.59 -22.34 -9.66
CA ALA A 20 2.94 -22.28 -10.97
C ALA A 20 1.47 -21.82 -10.87
N ASN A 21 0.72 -22.30 -9.88
CA ASN A 21 -0.68 -21.90 -9.67
C ASN A 21 -0.81 -20.43 -9.25
N MET A 22 0.08 -19.94 -8.37
CA MET A 22 0.11 -18.53 -7.97
C MET A 22 0.45 -17.61 -9.15
N LEU A 23 1.40 -18.02 -10.00
CA LEU A 23 1.73 -17.28 -11.22
C LEU A 23 0.57 -17.29 -12.21
N LYS A 24 -0.05 -18.46 -12.42
CA LYS A 24 -1.22 -18.61 -13.29
C LYS A 24 -2.36 -17.69 -12.85
N PHE A 25 -2.64 -17.63 -11.55
CA PHE A 25 -3.69 -16.77 -10.99
C PHE A 25 -3.53 -15.30 -11.43
N VAL A 26 -2.35 -14.71 -11.26
CA VAL A 26 -2.15 -13.30 -11.64
C VAL A 26 -2.09 -13.10 -13.16
N ASN A 27 -1.54 -14.07 -13.91
CA ASN A 27 -1.54 -13.99 -15.37
C ASN A 27 -2.98 -13.97 -15.92
N GLU A 28 -3.86 -14.82 -15.39
CA GLU A 28 -5.27 -14.89 -15.78
C GLU A 28 -6.05 -13.66 -15.31
N LYS A 29 -5.86 -13.22 -14.07
CA LYS A 29 -6.57 -12.06 -13.50
C LYS A 29 -6.34 -10.79 -14.31
N TYR A 30 -5.12 -10.54 -14.75
CA TYR A 30 -4.76 -9.30 -15.44
C TYR A 30 -4.61 -9.46 -16.96
N ASN A 31 -4.77 -10.68 -17.49
CA ASN A 31 -4.51 -11.00 -18.90
C ASN A 31 -3.11 -10.50 -19.35
N MET A 32 -2.11 -10.72 -18.49
CA MET A 32 -0.73 -10.25 -18.66
C MET A 32 0.24 -11.38 -18.31
N GLU A 33 1.47 -11.32 -18.84
CA GLU A 33 2.53 -12.25 -18.46
C GLU A 33 3.40 -11.63 -17.35
N PHE A 34 3.58 -12.36 -16.25
CA PHE A 34 4.44 -11.96 -15.14
C PHE A 34 5.67 -12.87 -15.03
N ILE A 35 6.80 -12.30 -14.59
CA ILE A 35 8.07 -13.02 -14.40
C ILE A 35 8.33 -13.19 -12.89
N PRO A 36 8.44 -14.43 -12.39
CA PRO A 36 8.71 -14.68 -10.97
C PRO A 36 10.17 -14.46 -10.60
N THR A 37 10.43 -13.75 -9.51
CA THR A 37 11.79 -13.43 -9.03
C THR A 37 12.15 -14.15 -7.74
N TYR A 38 11.17 -14.40 -6.87
CA TYR A 38 11.37 -15.03 -5.57
C TYR A 38 10.16 -15.86 -5.17
N PHE A 39 10.40 -17.00 -4.54
CA PHE A 39 9.33 -17.85 -3.99
C PHE A 39 9.76 -18.38 -2.63
N ALA A 40 8.90 -18.21 -1.63
CA ALA A 40 9.06 -18.77 -0.30
C ALA A 40 7.75 -19.34 0.22
N MET A 41 7.88 -20.32 1.10
CA MET A 41 6.75 -21.01 1.72
C MET A 41 7.08 -21.24 3.18
N ASP A 42 6.11 -20.97 4.04
CA ASP A 42 6.15 -21.28 5.46
C ASP A 42 4.88 -22.08 5.85
N LYS A 43 4.74 -22.45 7.13
CA LYS A 43 3.57 -23.15 7.65
C LYS A 43 2.29 -22.34 7.46
N GLY A 44 1.55 -22.66 6.40
CA GLY A 44 0.24 -22.08 6.13
C GLY A 44 0.26 -20.83 5.26
N SER A 45 1.41 -20.41 4.75
CA SER A 45 1.51 -19.31 3.79
C SER A 45 2.54 -19.57 2.69
N ALA A 46 2.33 -18.97 1.52
CA ALA A 46 3.32 -18.90 0.46
C ALA A 46 3.35 -17.51 -0.14
N HIS A 47 4.54 -17.07 -0.53
CA HIS A 47 4.79 -15.76 -1.11
C HIS A 47 5.55 -15.93 -2.42
N LEU A 48 5.07 -15.28 -3.46
CA LEU A 48 5.70 -15.20 -4.76
C LEU A 48 5.88 -13.72 -5.10
N ILE A 49 7.11 -13.30 -5.39
CA ILE A 49 7.37 -11.97 -5.94
C ILE A 49 7.47 -12.11 -7.45
N VAL A 50 6.76 -11.24 -8.16
CA VAL A 50 6.68 -11.18 -9.63
C VAL A 50 6.71 -9.73 -10.08
N TYR A 51 7.05 -9.51 -11.35
CA TYR A 51 6.94 -8.22 -12.02
C TYR A 51 6.38 -8.43 -13.44
N PRO A 52 5.70 -7.44 -14.04
CA PRO A 52 5.15 -7.58 -15.40
C PRO A 52 6.28 -7.75 -16.42
N LYS A 53 6.07 -8.63 -17.40
CA LYS A 53 7.02 -8.79 -18.51
C LYS A 53 7.15 -7.49 -19.29
N GLY A 54 8.39 -7.01 -19.40
CA GLY A 54 8.70 -5.69 -20.01
C GLY A 54 8.71 -4.53 -19.01
N GLY A 55 8.37 -4.76 -17.74
CA GLY A 55 8.52 -3.80 -16.66
C GLY A 55 9.90 -3.84 -15.99
N ASP A 56 10.12 -2.89 -15.10
CA ASP A 56 11.31 -2.78 -14.26
C ASP A 56 11.18 -3.73 -13.06
N ARG A 57 12.13 -4.64 -12.91
CA ARG A 57 12.12 -5.63 -11.82
C ARG A 57 12.09 -4.98 -10.44
N GLU A 58 12.81 -3.89 -10.23
CA GLU A 58 12.97 -3.27 -8.91
C GLU A 58 11.79 -2.38 -8.56
N LYS A 59 11.18 -1.73 -9.57
CA LYS A 59 10.08 -0.78 -9.37
C LYS A 59 8.70 -1.40 -9.48
N ASP A 60 8.53 -2.38 -10.35
CA ASP A 60 7.22 -2.94 -10.70
C ASP A 60 6.97 -4.32 -10.05
N SER A 61 7.85 -4.72 -9.13
CA SER A 61 7.67 -5.97 -8.38
C SER A 61 6.51 -5.85 -7.38
N PHE A 62 5.70 -6.91 -7.31
CA PHE A 62 4.61 -7.02 -6.34
C PHE A 62 4.51 -8.43 -5.76
N LYS A 63 3.72 -8.58 -4.70
CA LYS A 63 3.56 -9.83 -3.96
C LYS A 63 2.28 -10.54 -4.37
N VAL A 64 2.40 -11.84 -4.63
CA VAL A 64 1.29 -12.79 -4.67
C VAL A 64 1.38 -13.64 -3.41
N ILE A 65 0.29 -13.71 -2.67
CA ILE A 65 0.22 -14.29 -1.33
C ILE A 65 -0.81 -15.39 -1.37
N ARG A 66 -0.44 -16.59 -0.91
CA ARG A 66 -1.39 -17.63 -0.58
C ARG A 66 -1.44 -17.79 0.93
N GLN A 67 -2.63 -17.67 1.51
CA GLN A 67 -2.83 -17.82 2.94
C GLN A 67 -4.18 -18.48 3.23
N LYS A 68 -4.34 -19.00 4.44
CA LYS A 68 -5.63 -19.52 4.90
C LYS A 68 -6.53 -18.35 5.28
N ASN A 69 -7.66 -18.21 4.63
CA ASN A 69 -8.72 -17.30 5.03
C ASN A 69 -9.20 -17.71 6.44
N ARG A 70 -9.26 -16.74 7.37
CA ARG A 70 -9.58 -17.02 8.77
C ARG A 70 -11.06 -17.37 8.98
N ASP A 71 -11.93 -16.84 8.13
CA ASP A 71 -13.38 -16.95 8.26
C ASP A 71 -13.88 -18.25 7.61
N THR A 72 -13.38 -18.57 6.41
CA THR A 72 -13.78 -19.79 5.68
C THR A 72 -12.90 -21.00 5.99
N GLY A 73 -11.69 -20.76 6.48
CA GLY A 73 -10.68 -21.80 6.65
C GLY A 73 -10.10 -22.35 5.34
N GLU A 74 -10.50 -21.80 4.19
CA GLU A 74 -9.98 -22.20 2.88
C GLU A 74 -8.71 -21.42 2.53
N TYR A 75 -7.89 -21.97 1.64
CA TYR A 75 -6.74 -21.22 1.13
C TYR A 75 -7.14 -20.34 -0.04
N GLU A 76 -6.80 -19.07 0.06
CA GLU A 76 -7.01 -18.06 -0.97
C GLU A 76 -5.67 -17.61 -1.55
N ILE A 77 -5.66 -17.24 -2.83
CA ILE A 77 -4.56 -16.52 -3.47
C ILE A 77 -5.01 -15.06 -3.61
N LYS A 78 -4.16 -14.15 -3.17
CA LYS A 78 -4.34 -12.70 -3.20
C LYS A 78 -3.08 -12.06 -3.77
N ASP A 79 -3.17 -10.81 -4.18
CA ASP A 79 -2.03 -10.07 -4.70
C ASP A 79 -2.10 -8.59 -4.32
N THR A 80 -0.94 -7.92 -4.33
CA THR A 80 -0.84 -6.48 -4.04
C THR A 80 -0.88 -5.61 -5.30
N TYR A 81 -1.04 -6.19 -6.50
CA TYR A 81 -0.87 -5.47 -7.76
C TYR A 81 -1.99 -4.45 -8.00
N THR A 82 -3.27 -4.84 -7.89
CA THR A 82 -4.36 -3.87 -8.06
C THR A 82 -4.24 -2.72 -7.06
N ALA A 83 -3.81 -3.00 -5.83
CA ALA A 83 -3.63 -2.00 -4.79
C ALA A 83 -2.52 -1.00 -5.16
N ILE A 84 -1.38 -1.48 -5.67
CA ILE A 84 -0.31 -0.64 -6.20
C ILE A 84 -0.81 0.21 -7.38
N MET A 85 -1.56 -0.39 -8.32
CA MET A 85 -2.09 0.32 -9.48
C MET A 85 -3.21 1.31 -9.13
N MET A 86 -3.86 1.16 -7.97
CA MET A 86 -4.84 2.11 -7.42
C MET A 86 -4.17 3.35 -6.79
N ALA A 87 -2.88 3.26 -6.41
CA ALA A 87 -2.18 4.32 -5.70
C ALA A 87 -2.17 5.69 -6.43
N PRO A 88 -2.05 5.79 -7.76
CA PRO A 88 -2.16 7.07 -8.47
C PRO A 88 -3.54 7.72 -8.34
N LYS A 89 -4.63 6.94 -8.41
CA LYS A 89 -6.00 7.46 -8.26
C LYS A 89 -6.25 7.93 -6.83
N TYR A 90 -5.80 7.14 -5.86
CA TYR A 90 -5.80 7.52 -4.44
C TYR A 90 -5.01 8.81 -4.18
N LYS A 91 -3.79 8.91 -4.76
CA LYS A 91 -2.94 10.10 -4.65
C LYS A 91 -3.65 11.34 -5.19
N ALA A 92 -4.24 11.25 -6.39
CA ALA A 92 -4.95 12.37 -6.99
C ALA A 92 -6.10 12.87 -6.09
N LYS A 93 -6.86 11.96 -5.47
CA LYS A 93 -7.92 12.33 -4.52
C LYS A 93 -7.37 13.01 -3.26
N LEU A 94 -6.26 12.52 -2.71
CA LEU A 94 -5.61 13.20 -1.57
C LEU A 94 -5.09 14.58 -1.95
N GLU A 95 -4.46 14.74 -3.12
CA GLU A 95 -3.95 16.02 -3.59
C GLU A 95 -5.07 17.05 -3.83
N GLU A 96 -6.23 16.60 -4.33
CA GLU A 96 -7.46 17.40 -4.43
C GLU A 96 -7.87 17.96 -3.07
N LEU A 97 -7.89 17.13 -2.04
CA LEU A 97 -8.26 17.51 -0.67
C LEU A 97 -7.19 18.34 0.04
N LEU A 98 -5.91 18.15 -0.31
CA LEU A 98 -4.78 18.83 0.31
C LEU A 98 -4.58 20.26 -0.23
N LYS A 99 -4.88 20.46 -1.53
CA LYS A 99 -4.63 21.71 -2.26
C LYS A 99 -5.21 22.98 -1.62
N PRO A 100 -6.38 22.99 -0.97
CA PRO A 100 -6.90 24.18 -0.30
C PRO A 100 -6.04 24.67 0.87
N TYR A 101 -5.21 23.81 1.45
CA TYR A 101 -4.46 24.09 2.68
C TYR A 101 -3.00 24.48 2.42
N PHE A 102 -2.38 23.85 1.41
CA PHE A 102 -0.96 24.00 1.12
C PHE A 102 -0.72 24.24 -0.36
N GLU A 103 0.06 25.26 -0.69
CA GLU A 103 0.38 25.61 -2.07
C GLU A 103 1.51 24.75 -2.65
N ASN A 104 2.47 24.37 -1.82
CA ASN A 104 3.68 23.67 -2.22
C ASN A 104 3.85 22.41 -1.38
N TYR A 105 3.57 21.27 -2.00
CA TYR A 105 3.65 19.97 -1.36
C TYR A 105 4.12 18.88 -2.32
N LEU A 106 4.55 17.76 -1.76
CA LEU A 106 4.76 16.50 -2.47
C LEU A 106 4.05 15.38 -1.71
N VAL A 107 3.25 14.59 -2.42
CA VAL A 107 2.57 13.40 -1.90
C VAL A 107 3.20 12.14 -2.49
N GLU A 108 3.62 11.23 -1.61
CA GLU A 108 4.09 9.89 -1.95
C GLU A 108 3.17 8.85 -1.32
N VAL A 109 2.76 7.86 -2.11
CA VAL A 109 1.82 6.81 -1.68
C VAL A 109 2.49 5.46 -1.85
N ARG A 110 2.54 4.70 -0.76
CA ARG A 110 3.01 3.31 -0.72
C ARG A 110 1.83 2.39 -0.43
N ALA A 111 1.45 1.60 -1.44
CA ALA A 111 0.33 0.66 -1.38
C ALA A 111 0.77 -0.81 -1.53
N ASP A 112 2.07 -1.09 -1.47
CA ASP A 112 2.68 -2.43 -1.61
C ASP A 112 2.35 -3.38 -0.44
N MET A 113 1.80 -2.84 0.65
CA MET A 113 1.27 -3.58 1.80
C MET A 113 -0.26 -3.76 1.76
N CYS A 114 -0.94 -3.13 0.80
CA CYS A 114 -2.38 -3.23 0.65
C CYS A 114 -2.76 -4.40 -0.27
N VAL A 115 -3.92 -4.99 -0.01
CA VAL A 115 -4.52 -6.05 -0.83
C VAL A 115 -5.98 -5.71 -1.01
N LEU A 116 -6.38 -5.46 -2.26
CA LEU A 116 -7.78 -5.29 -2.61
C LEU A 116 -8.44 -6.66 -2.85
N PRO A 117 -9.77 -6.76 -2.71
CA PRO A 117 -10.52 -7.95 -3.10
C PRO A 117 -10.23 -8.39 -4.54
N ASN A 118 -10.33 -9.70 -4.81
CA ASN A 118 -9.87 -10.29 -6.07
C ASN A 118 -10.73 -9.92 -7.29
N ASP A 119 -11.94 -9.41 -7.08
CA ASP A 119 -12.82 -8.86 -8.10
C ASP A 119 -12.38 -7.48 -8.59
N PHE A 120 -11.42 -6.83 -7.90
CA PHE A 120 -10.84 -5.58 -8.37
C PHE A 120 -9.73 -5.80 -9.43
N VAL A 121 -9.79 -5.02 -10.51
CA VAL A 121 -8.83 -4.96 -11.61
C VAL A 121 -8.17 -3.57 -11.70
N VAL A 122 -7.11 -3.46 -12.51
CA VAL A 122 -6.26 -2.25 -12.63
C VAL A 122 -7.05 -0.99 -13.02
N ASP A 123 -8.09 -1.15 -13.83
CA ASP A 123 -8.84 -0.04 -14.39
C ASP A 123 -9.98 0.46 -13.49
N ASP A 124 -10.29 -0.25 -12.39
CA ASP A 124 -11.41 0.10 -11.50
C ASP A 124 -11.26 1.49 -10.89
N ASP A 125 -12.39 2.17 -10.70
CA ASP A 125 -12.42 3.49 -10.09
C ASP A 125 -12.08 3.42 -8.60
N PHE A 126 -11.33 4.42 -8.12
CA PHE A 126 -11.07 4.57 -6.70
C PHE A 126 -12.37 4.87 -5.92
N GLN A 127 -13.37 5.50 -6.56
CA GLN A 127 -14.67 5.71 -5.93
C GLN A 127 -15.34 4.39 -5.53
N GLU A 128 -15.13 3.30 -6.28
CA GLU A 128 -15.68 1.99 -5.90
C GLU A 128 -15.09 1.46 -4.59
N VAL A 129 -13.82 1.74 -4.31
CA VAL A 129 -13.17 1.37 -3.04
C VAL A 129 -13.88 2.06 -1.87
N LEU A 130 -14.22 3.34 -2.05
CA LEU A 130 -14.94 4.15 -1.06
C LEU A 130 -16.38 3.65 -0.88
N ASP A 131 -17.12 3.49 -1.98
CA ASP A 131 -18.54 3.11 -1.97
C ASP A 131 -18.76 1.71 -1.39
N LYS A 132 -17.87 0.76 -1.73
CA LYS A 132 -17.91 -0.62 -1.22
C LYS A 132 -17.29 -0.75 0.18
N LYS A 133 -16.76 0.34 0.76
CA LYS A 133 -16.07 0.35 2.06
C LYS A 133 -14.99 -0.72 2.16
N VAL A 134 -14.22 -0.85 1.08
CA VAL A 134 -13.15 -1.84 1.01
C VAL A 134 -11.99 -1.36 1.87
N LYS A 135 -11.44 -2.27 2.70
CA LYS A 135 -10.26 -1.95 3.51
C LYS A 135 -9.05 -1.71 2.61
N TYR A 136 -8.75 -0.43 2.37
CA TYR A 136 -7.59 0.04 1.62
C TYR A 136 -6.92 1.17 2.39
N VAL A 137 -5.82 0.86 3.07
CA VAL A 137 -5.14 1.76 4.02
C VAL A 137 -3.67 1.89 3.62
N PRO A 138 -3.36 2.65 2.55
CA PRO A 138 -1.98 2.87 2.12
C PRO A 138 -1.22 3.74 3.10
N HIS A 139 0.12 3.66 3.04
CA HIS A 139 1.00 4.57 3.75
C HIS A 139 1.27 5.79 2.87
N VAL A 140 1.16 6.98 3.45
CA VAL A 140 1.26 8.24 2.72
C VAL A 140 2.25 9.15 3.42
N ASP A 141 3.21 9.64 2.65
CA ASP A 141 4.14 10.67 3.09
C ASP A 141 3.80 11.97 2.36
N ILE A 142 3.44 13.00 3.11
CA ILE A 142 3.13 14.34 2.60
C ILE A 142 4.19 15.30 3.12
N ARG A 143 4.96 15.88 2.20
CA ARG A 143 5.96 16.90 2.50
C ARG A 143 5.42 18.26 2.11
N VAL A 144 5.35 19.17 3.08
CA VAL A 144 4.91 20.55 2.86
C VAL A 144 6.10 21.47 3.09
N THR A 145 6.42 22.32 2.12
CA THR A 145 7.50 23.30 2.30
C THR A 145 7.07 24.46 3.17
N ARG A 146 8.04 25.02 3.89
CA ARG A 146 7.87 26.28 4.59
C ARG A 146 7.37 27.40 3.68
N SER A 147 6.14 27.86 3.96
CA SER A 147 5.58 29.10 3.44
C SER A 147 5.83 30.21 4.47
N SER A 148 5.06 31.30 4.42
CA SER A 148 4.98 32.28 5.51
C SER A 148 4.26 31.77 6.77
N ASP A 149 3.74 30.54 6.75
CA ASP A 149 2.96 29.95 7.85
C ASP A 149 3.82 29.64 9.08
N THR A 150 3.24 29.86 10.27
CA THR A 150 3.82 29.39 11.53
C THR A 150 3.62 27.89 11.71
N VAL A 151 4.28 27.27 12.71
CA VAL A 151 4.04 25.87 13.07
C VAL A 151 2.59 25.66 13.55
N ASP A 152 2.01 26.65 14.22
CA ASP A 152 0.61 26.60 14.66
C ASP A 152 -0.36 26.67 13.48
N ASP A 153 -0.09 27.52 12.48
CA ASP A 153 -0.86 27.55 11.23
C ASP A 153 -0.77 26.23 10.47
N PHE A 154 0.42 25.65 10.39
CA PHE A 154 0.62 24.31 9.83
C PHE A 154 -0.24 23.29 10.57
N ASN A 155 -0.17 23.22 11.90
CA ASN A 155 -0.92 22.25 12.70
C ASN A 155 -2.43 22.38 12.47
N ARG A 156 -2.95 23.62 12.49
CA ARG A 156 -4.37 23.91 12.20
C ARG A 156 -4.78 23.45 10.81
N LYS A 157 -3.99 23.76 9.79
CA LYS A 157 -4.24 23.33 8.40
C LYS A 157 -4.23 21.81 8.26
N VAL A 158 -3.34 21.10 8.96
CA VAL A 158 -3.32 19.63 8.97
C VAL A 158 -4.57 19.06 9.67
N ASP A 159 -5.07 19.69 10.74
CA ASP A 159 -6.35 19.29 11.36
C ASP A 159 -7.54 19.48 10.43
N GLU A 160 -7.60 20.60 9.71
CA GLU A 160 -8.64 20.86 8.73
C GLU A 160 -8.57 19.86 7.56
N PHE A 161 -7.36 19.59 7.05
CA PHE A 161 -7.13 18.55 6.05
C PHE A 161 -7.57 17.17 6.53
N TYR A 162 -7.22 16.78 7.76
CA TYR A 162 -7.66 15.51 8.37
C TYR A 162 -9.19 15.37 8.37
N ASN A 163 -9.90 16.44 8.72
CA ASN A 163 -11.37 16.46 8.70
C ASN A 163 -11.89 16.24 7.27
N SER A 164 -11.35 16.94 6.27
CA SER A 164 -11.76 16.74 4.87
C SER A 164 -11.50 15.33 4.35
N VAL A 165 -10.36 14.72 4.69
CA VAL A 165 -10.04 13.32 4.33
C VAL A 165 -11.03 12.36 4.98
N SER A 166 -11.36 12.58 6.26
CA SER A 166 -12.33 11.76 7.01
C SER A 166 -13.75 11.89 6.46
N GLU A 167 -14.20 13.11 6.14
CA GLU A 167 -15.50 13.40 5.55
C GLU A 167 -15.67 12.80 4.15
N ASN A 168 -14.56 12.65 3.40
CA ASN A 168 -14.54 11.99 2.10
C ASN A 168 -14.28 10.47 2.20
N HIS A 169 -14.28 9.91 3.41
CA HIS A 169 -14.06 8.48 3.67
C HIS A 169 -12.75 7.91 3.10
N VAL A 170 -11.73 8.75 2.91
CA VAL A 170 -10.43 8.30 2.41
C VAL A 170 -9.60 7.76 3.57
N SER A 171 -9.31 6.46 3.57
CA SER A 171 -8.50 5.81 4.61
C SER A 171 -7.00 5.90 4.33
N GLY A 172 -6.16 5.79 5.36
CA GLY A 172 -4.70 5.78 5.21
C GLY A 172 -3.93 6.00 6.50
N HIS A 173 -2.64 5.68 6.44
CA HIS A 173 -1.64 6.07 7.43
C HIS A 173 -0.84 7.24 6.85
N ILE A 174 -1.19 8.47 7.25
CA ILE A 174 -0.70 9.69 6.63
C ILE A 174 0.27 10.41 7.56
N LEU A 175 1.53 10.51 7.14
CA LEU A 175 2.54 11.35 7.77
C LEU A 175 2.64 12.67 7.01
N VAL A 176 2.33 13.79 7.68
CA VAL A 176 2.53 15.13 7.15
C VAL A 176 3.72 15.78 7.84
N VAL A 177 4.73 16.21 7.08
CA VAL A 177 5.92 16.89 7.59
C VAL A 177 6.01 18.32 7.05
N TYR A 178 6.37 19.24 7.94
CA TYR A 178 6.64 20.64 7.63
C TYR A 178 8.15 20.84 7.48
N LEU A 179 8.63 20.98 6.25
CA LEU A 179 10.06 21.04 5.95
C LEU A 179 10.65 22.40 6.33
N LYS A 180 11.83 22.42 6.95
CA LYS A 180 12.61 23.66 7.19
C LYS A 180 13.08 24.31 5.89
N ASN A 181 13.45 23.48 4.91
CA ASN A 181 13.94 23.91 3.60
C ASN A 181 12.81 23.92 2.57
N LYS A 182 13.01 24.70 1.49
CA LYS A 182 12.04 24.84 0.39
C LYS A 182 12.06 23.69 -0.64
N GLU A 183 12.92 22.68 -0.44
CA GLU A 183 13.03 21.56 -1.37
C GLU A 183 12.10 20.41 -0.96
N VAL A 184 11.00 20.21 -1.69
CA VAL A 184 10.04 19.10 -1.45
C VAL A 184 10.60 17.71 -1.77
N ASN A 185 11.62 17.61 -2.62
CA ASN A 185 12.09 16.33 -3.19
C ASN A 185 13.08 15.55 -2.30
N ARG A 186 13.33 15.98 -1.06
CA ARG A 186 14.19 15.22 -0.14
C ARG A 186 13.42 14.03 0.45
N GLU A 187 14.11 12.91 0.60
CA GLU A 187 13.58 11.75 1.33
C GLU A 187 13.30 12.12 2.79
N ILE A 188 12.26 11.54 3.40
CA ILE A 188 12.01 11.72 4.83
C ILE A 188 13.07 10.94 5.59
N MET A 189 14.05 11.64 6.13
CA MET A 189 15.05 11.09 7.04
C MET A 189 14.46 10.98 8.46
N ALA A 190 14.90 9.97 9.22
CA ALA A 190 14.39 9.68 10.56
C ALA A 190 14.79 10.73 11.63
N ASN A 191 15.69 11.64 11.30
CA ASN A 191 16.15 12.70 12.19
C ASN A 191 15.24 13.94 12.09
N ASP A 192 14.76 14.42 13.24
CA ASP A 192 13.87 15.59 13.35
C ASP A 192 14.55 16.93 12.99
N GLU A 193 15.82 16.89 12.56
CA GLU A 193 16.60 18.08 12.25
C GLU A 193 16.12 18.79 10.98
N GLU A 194 15.43 18.10 10.06
CA GLU A 194 14.98 18.66 8.78
C GLU A 194 13.55 19.25 8.80
N TYR A 195 12.81 19.09 9.90
CA TYR A 195 11.39 19.48 9.99
C TYR A 195 11.13 20.48 11.12
N ASP A 196 10.26 21.46 10.87
CA ASP A 196 9.74 22.37 11.88
C ASP A 196 8.52 21.80 12.61
N GLY A 197 7.87 20.79 12.01
CA GLY A 197 6.72 20.10 12.58
C GLY A 197 6.44 18.80 11.84
N ARG A 198 5.78 17.85 12.51
CA ARG A 198 5.25 16.63 11.90
C ARG A 198 3.97 16.21 12.57
N LYS A 199 3.09 15.56 11.81
CA LYS A 199 1.85 15.00 12.33
C LYS A 199 1.55 13.68 11.64
N TYR A 200 1.23 12.68 12.43
CA TYR A 200 0.84 11.35 11.95
C TYR A 200 -0.66 11.17 12.17
N LEU A 201 -1.36 10.76 11.12
CA LEU A 201 -2.79 10.59 11.07
C LEU A 201 -3.09 9.14 10.71
N THR A 202 -3.96 8.49 11.47
CA THR A 202 -4.52 7.18 11.12
C THR A 202 -6.00 7.35 10.86
N ILE A 203 -6.43 7.01 9.65
CA ILE A 203 -7.83 7.06 9.23
C ILE A 203 -8.23 5.66 8.76
N GLU A 204 -9.13 5.02 9.49
CA GLU A 204 -9.70 3.72 9.16
C GLU A 204 -11.22 3.90 9.08
N ASN A 205 -11.80 3.63 7.91
CA ASN A 205 -13.25 3.74 7.66
C ASN A 205 -13.91 2.38 7.48
#